data_AF-A0A3C0IZT0-F1
#
_entry.id   AF-A0A3C0IZT0-F1
#
_cell.length_a   1.000
_cell.length_b   1.000
_cell.length_c   1.000
_cell.angle_alpha   90.00
_cell.angle_beta   90.00
_cell.angle_gamma   90.00
#
_symmetry.space_group_name_H-M   'P 1'
#
loop_
_entity.id
_entity.type
_entity.pdbx_description
1 polymer ?
#
loop_
_entity_poly.entity_id
_entity_poly.type
_entity_poly.pdbx_seq_one_letter_code
_entity_poly.pdbx_strand_id
1 'polypeptide(L)' 'KPVSVPNPLCMEIDFYRTDMADAAELVPGVKRLGSRTVSFTGHPEEVFRVQELVLYRLKYEM' A
#
# COMPACT_ATOMS: atom_id res chain seq x y z
N LYS A 1 -9.77 21.13 -12.66
CA LYS A 1 -8.88 20.34 -13.54
C LYS A 1 -8.43 19.11 -12.75
N PRO A 2 -8.30 17.92 -13.37
CA PRO A 2 -7.78 16.74 -12.68
C PRO A 2 -6.38 16.99 -12.10
N VAL A 3 -6.08 16.34 -10.98
CA VAL A 3 -4.75 16.40 -10.37
C VAL A 3 -3.77 15.61 -11.24
N SER A 4 -2.64 16.22 -11.58
CA SER A 4 -1.53 15.53 -12.22
C SER A 4 -0.68 14.83 -11.16
N VAL A 5 -0.36 13.56 -11.37
CA VAL A 5 0.47 12.77 -10.47
C VAL A 5 1.78 12.38 -11.17
N PRO A 6 2.91 12.29 -10.44
CA PRO A 6 4.17 11.84 -11.01
C PRO A 6 4.08 10.37 -11.45
N ASN A 7 4.95 10.00 -12.39
CA ASN A 7 5.18 8.61 -12.78
C ASN A 7 6.70 8.36 -12.74
N PRO A 8 7.21 7.54 -11.81
CA PRO A 8 6.46 6.69 -10.88
C PRO A 8 5.78 7.46 -9.74
N LEU A 9 4.70 6.89 -9.20
CA LEU A 9 4.01 7.35 -8.01
C LEU A 9 4.42 6.49 -6.81
N CYS A 10 4.70 7.12 -5.68
CA CYS A 10 4.94 6.45 -4.40
C CYS A 10 3.71 6.60 -3.51
N MET A 11 3.25 5.51 -2.92
CA MET A 11 2.23 5.48 -1.89
C MET A 11 2.85 4.99 -0.58
N GLU A 12 2.44 5.63 0.51
CA GLU A 12 2.70 5.16 1.88
C GLU A 12 1.36 4.90 2.56
N ILE A 13 1.26 3.78 3.27
CA ILE A 13 0.09 3.43 4.09
C ILE A 13 0.55 3.27 5.52
N ASP A 14 -0.05 4.04 6.41
CA ASP A 14 0.17 3.97 7.85
C ASP A 14 -1.03 3.26 8.51
N PHE A 15 -0.83 2.01 8.92
CA PHE A 15 -1.89 1.17 9.47
C PHE A 15 -2.19 1.48 10.93
N TYR A 16 -3.39 1.03 11.36
CA TYR A 16 -3.81 1.12 12.76
C TYR A 16 -3.08 0.10 13.65
N ARG A 17 -2.81 -1.11 13.12
CA ARG A 17 -2.11 -2.18 13.83
C ARG A 17 -0.92 -2.69 13.02
N THR A 18 0.06 -3.25 13.71
CA THR A 18 1.27 -3.82 13.10
C THR A 18 0.97 -5.05 12.24
N ASP A 19 0.01 -5.89 12.65
CA ASP A 19 -0.36 -7.11 11.92
C ASP A 19 -0.98 -6.84 10.54
N MET A 20 -1.69 -5.72 10.38
CA MET A 20 -2.16 -5.25 9.07
C MET A 20 -0.99 -4.92 8.15
N ALA A 21 0.04 -4.31 8.71
CA ALA A 21 1.26 -4.01 7.99
C ALA A 21 1.99 -5.32 7.64
N ASP A 22 2.01 -6.32 8.53
CA ASP A 22 2.57 -7.65 8.29
C ASP A 22 1.89 -8.36 7.12
N ALA A 23 0.57 -8.33 7.07
CA ALA A 23 -0.17 -8.86 5.93
C ALA A 23 0.16 -8.11 4.63
N ALA A 24 0.25 -6.77 4.67
CA ALA A 24 0.55 -5.95 3.50
C ALA A 24 1.96 -6.20 2.93
N GLU A 25 2.94 -6.49 3.78
CA GLU A 25 4.32 -6.80 3.35
C GLU A 25 4.43 -8.11 2.53
N LEU A 26 3.42 -8.97 2.58
CA LEU A 26 3.36 -10.18 1.75
C LEU A 26 3.08 -9.86 0.27
N VAL A 27 2.62 -8.65 -0.05
CA VAL A 27 2.38 -8.23 -1.43
C VAL A 27 3.71 -7.90 -2.10
N PRO A 28 4.03 -8.49 -3.27
CA PRO A 28 5.28 -8.21 -3.98
C PRO A 28 5.49 -6.72 -4.25
N GLY A 29 6.68 -6.23 -3.91
CA GLY A 29 7.08 -4.83 -4.12
C GLY A 29 6.67 -3.87 -2.99
N VAL A 30 5.79 -4.30 -2.07
CA VAL A 30 5.52 -3.54 -0.85
C VAL A 30 6.72 -3.65 0.09
N LYS A 31 7.11 -2.53 0.71
CA LYS A 31 8.25 -2.45 1.62
C LYS A 31 7.83 -1.91 2.98
N ARG A 32 8.30 -2.52 4.07
CA ARG A 32 8.20 -1.96 5.42
C ARG A 32 9.04 -0.69 5.54
N LEU A 33 8.44 0.42 5.98
CA LEU A 33 9.14 1.66 6.33
C LEU A 33 9.26 1.87 7.84
N GLY A 34 8.34 1.31 8.61
CA GLY A 34 8.31 1.38 10.07
C GLY A 34 7.37 0.33 10.64
N SER A 35 7.14 0.30 11.95
CA SER A 35 6.38 -0.76 12.62
C SER A 35 4.99 -1.01 12.05
N ARG A 36 4.31 0.04 11.59
CA ARG A 36 2.94 -0.01 11.05
C ARG A 36 2.82 0.65 9.68
N THR A 37 3.94 0.99 9.04
CA THR A 37 3.95 1.77 7.81
C THR A 37 4.61 0.99 6.68
N VAL A 38 3.95 0.95 5.53
CA VAL A 38 4.47 0.32 4.30
C VAL A 38 4.48 1.30 3.14
N SER A 39 5.30 1.03 2.13
CA SER A 39 5.34 1.77 0.89
C SER A 39 5.30 0.89 -0.35
N PHE A 40 4.80 1.46 -1.45
CA PHE A 40 4.84 0.88 -2.78
C PHE A 40 5.07 1.98 -3.81
N THR A 41 5.99 1.74 -4.75
CA THR A 41 6.31 2.68 -5.84
C THR A 41 6.14 1.98 -7.18
N GLY A 42 5.38 2.57 -8.09
CA GLY A 42 5.11 1.99 -9.40
C GLY A 42 4.41 2.96 -10.34
N HIS A 43 3.87 2.45 -11.44
CA HIS A 43 2.99 3.27 -12.28
C HIS A 43 1.70 3.63 -11.52
N PRO A 44 1.10 4.82 -11.73
CA PRO A 44 -0.08 5.23 -10.98
C PRO A 44 -1.21 4.19 -10.97
N GLU A 45 -1.48 3.54 -12.10
CA GLU A 45 -2.49 2.47 -12.19
C GLU A 45 -2.16 1.26 -11.30
N GLU A 46 -0.88 0.89 -11.20
CA GLU A 46 -0.43 -0.21 -10.34
C GLU A 46 -0.54 0.17 -8.87
N VAL A 47 -0.17 1.40 -8.52
CA VAL A 47 -0.26 1.93 -7.15
C VAL A 47 -1.70 1.85 -6.66
N PHE A 48 -2.68 2.29 -7.46
CA PHE A 48 -4.10 2.21 -7.08
C PHE A 48 -4.63 0.76 -7.01
N ARG A 49 -4.15 -0.15 -7.88
CA ARG A 49 -4.50 -1.58 -7.80
C ARG A 49 -3.95 -2.23 -6.54
N VAL A 50 -2.70 -1.94 -6.18
CA VAL A 50 -2.07 -2.44 -4.94
C VAL A 50 -2.76 -1.85 -3.71
N GLN A 51 -3.11 -0.56 -3.74
CA GLN A 51 -3.90 0.07 -2.68
C GLN A 51 -5.23 -0.68 -2.46
N GLU A 52 -5.96 -0.98 -3.53
CA GLU A 52 -7.23 -1.70 -3.44
C GLU A 52 -7.03 -3.11 -2.86
N LEU A 53 -6.04 -3.85 -3.35
CA LEU A 53 -5.67 -5.18 -2.84
C LEU A 53 -5.40 -5.12 -1.33
N VAL A 54 -4.54 -4.19 -0.90
CA VAL A 54 -4.09 -4.07 0.48
C VAL A 54 -5.23 -3.64 1.42
N LEU A 55 -6.07 -2.69 1.02
CA LEU A 55 -7.11 -2.16 1.91
C LEU A 55 -8.38 -3.00 1.96
N TYR A 56 -8.71 -3.73 0.90
CA TYR A 56 -9.98 -4.45 0.80
C TYR A 56 -9.84 -5.96 0.82
N ARG A 57 -8.75 -6.52 0.28
CA ARG A 57 -8.61 -7.98 0.16
C ARG A 57 -7.73 -8.63 1.22
N LEU A 58 -6.92 -7.85 1.94
CA LEU A 58 -6.10 -8.32 3.05
C LEU A 58 -6.74 -8.10 4.42
N LYS A 59 -8.02 -7.69 4.48
CA LYS A 59 -8.76 -7.64 5.74
C LYS A 59 -8.94 -9.06 6.28
N TYR A 60 -8.17 -9.38 7.32
CA TYR A 60 -8.49 -10.49 8.21
C TYR A 60 -9.63 -10.03 9.13
N GLU A 61 -10.85 -10.49 8.86
CA GLU A 61 -11.89 -10.55 9.88
C GLU A 61 -11.45 -11.63 10.88
N MET A 62 -11.16 -11.22 12.12
CA MET A 62 -11.02 -12.11 13.27
C MET A 62 -12.30 -12.01 14.10
#